data_AF-A0A0G1XHF4-F1
#
_entry.id   AF-A0A0G1XHF4-F1
#
_cell.length_a   1.000
_cell.length_b   1.000
_cell.length_c   1.000
_cell.angle_alpha   90.00
_cell.angle_beta   90.00
_cell.angle_gamma   90.00
#
_symmetry.space_group_name_H-M   'P 1'
#
loop_
_entity.id
_entity.type
_entity.pdbx_description
1 polymer ?
#
loop_
_entity_poly.entity_id
_entity_poly.type
_entity_poly.pdbx_seq_one_letter_code
_entity_poly.pdbx_strand_id
1 'polypeptide(L)'
;MPFQSEQPHTRVNPMQTYQVKEGVSLNQIAPKVIALAKQTNEPVTFTFNGIELIAQPKETTVQDLKNMYAAQLEVNSALYNSEMQKELQNMQRLMDEGMVKLKTLDFTDLYAVVMWIYSIHEAADYIGVVRPWREILAVFMMHGYEPKHSTERTKKELADEHVFAVHIIEQTLDFLVKEPHALHQIVSFKIEEYQRRFPRN
;
A
#
# COMPACT_ATOMS: atom_id res chain seq x y z
N MET A 1 46.74 -10.34 -53.79
CA MET A 1 46.26 -10.86 -52.49
C MET A 1 44.97 -10.13 -52.13
N PRO A 2 43.96 -10.80 -51.56
CA PRO A 2 42.55 -10.45 -51.72
C PRO A 2 41.94 -9.65 -50.56
N PHE A 3 40.96 -8.83 -50.94
CA PHE A 3 39.74 -8.39 -50.24
C PHE A 3 39.75 -8.26 -48.70
N GLN A 4 39.75 -7.01 -48.24
CA GLN A 4 39.25 -6.63 -46.92
C GLN A 4 37.72 -6.80 -46.90
N SER A 5 37.24 -7.64 -46.00
CA SER A 5 35.83 -7.82 -45.67
C SER A 5 35.35 -6.63 -44.84
N GLU A 6 34.43 -5.83 -45.40
CA GLU A 6 33.63 -4.88 -44.63
C GLU A 6 32.71 -5.65 -43.68
N GLN A 7 32.83 -5.39 -42.37
CA GLN A 7 31.85 -5.84 -41.39
C GLN A 7 30.65 -4.89 -41.40
N PRO A 8 29.40 -5.39 -41.40
CA PRO A 8 28.23 -4.53 -41.30
C PRO A 8 28.12 -3.99 -39.87
N HIS A 9 28.38 -2.70 -39.70
CA HIS A 9 28.04 -1.97 -38.48
C HIS A 9 26.54 -2.08 -38.24
N THR A 10 26.13 -2.89 -37.26
CA THR A 10 24.77 -2.89 -36.74
C THR A 10 24.56 -1.55 -36.02
N ARG A 11 24.07 -0.55 -36.75
CA ARG A 11 23.55 0.68 -36.14
C ARG A 11 22.31 0.29 -35.35
N VAL A 12 22.42 0.24 -34.03
CA VAL A 12 21.26 0.30 -33.14
C VAL A 12 20.75 1.73 -33.23
N ASN A 13 19.83 1.99 -34.17
CA ASN A 13 19.18 3.30 -34.29
C ASN A 13 18.32 3.54 -33.03
N PRO A 14 18.33 4.75 -32.45
CA PRO A 14 17.49 5.06 -31.30
C PRO A 14 16.02 4.97 -31.72
N MET A 15 15.24 4.12 -31.04
CA MET A 15 13.79 4.04 -31.23
C MET A 15 13.17 5.43 -31.06
N GLN A 16 12.29 5.80 -31.99
CA GLN A 16 11.65 7.11 -31.98
C GLN A 16 10.52 7.14 -30.94
N THR A 17 10.54 8.07 -29.99
CA THR A 17 9.50 8.19 -28.96
C THR A 17 8.48 9.27 -29.31
N TYR A 18 7.18 8.94 -29.26
CA TYR A 18 6.07 9.87 -29.42
C TYR A 18 5.52 10.31 -28.06
N GLN A 19 5.48 11.61 -27.84
CA GLN A 19 4.95 12.21 -26.61
C GLN A 19 3.43 12.37 -26.68
N VAL A 20 2.73 11.69 -25.77
CA VAL A 20 1.27 11.75 -25.66
C VAL A 20 0.85 12.99 -24.90
N LYS A 21 -0.14 13.72 -25.43
CA LYS A 21 -0.80 14.81 -24.70
C LYS A 21 -1.82 14.26 -23.71
N GLU A 22 -1.91 14.87 -22.54
CA GLU A 22 -2.93 14.54 -21.53
C GLU A 22 -4.36 14.68 -22.08
N GLY A 23 -5.27 13.83 -21.59
CA GLY A 23 -6.69 13.87 -21.96
C GLY A 23 -7.04 13.34 -23.34
N VAL A 24 -6.08 12.77 -24.08
CA VAL A 24 -6.30 12.21 -25.42
C VAL A 24 -6.52 10.70 -25.33
N SER A 25 -7.51 10.17 -26.05
CA SER A 25 -7.80 8.72 -26.07
C SER A 25 -6.84 7.94 -26.96
N LEU A 26 -6.66 6.64 -26.68
CA LEU A 26 -5.83 5.74 -27.50
C LEU A 26 -6.31 5.71 -28.97
N ASN A 27 -7.61 5.83 -29.22
CA ASN A 27 -8.18 5.91 -30.58
C ASN A 27 -7.68 7.11 -31.39
N GLN A 28 -7.32 8.21 -30.71
CA GLN A 28 -6.83 9.44 -31.34
C GLN A 28 -5.31 9.43 -31.50
N ILE A 29 -4.58 8.70 -30.64
CA ILE A 29 -3.11 8.62 -30.65
C ILE A 29 -2.63 7.53 -31.60
N ALA A 30 -3.22 6.33 -31.54
CA ALA A 30 -2.78 5.16 -32.29
C ALA A 30 -2.63 5.42 -33.81
N PRO A 31 -3.58 6.09 -34.51
CA PRO A 31 -3.39 6.40 -35.93
C PRO A 31 -2.18 7.30 -36.21
N LYS A 32 -1.87 8.26 -35.31
CA LYS A 32 -0.76 9.21 -35.46
C LYS A 32 0.58 8.52 -35.31
N VAL A 33 0.71 7.64 -34.31
CA VAL A 33 1.92 6.86 -34.06
C VAL A 33 2.18 5.88 -35.20
N ILE A 34 1.15 5.20 -35.70
CA ILE A 34 1.27 4.28 -36.85
C ILE A 34 1.66 5.03 -38.12
N ALA A 35 1.06 6.20 -38.37
CA ALA A 35 1.42 7.03 -39.51
C ALA A 35 2.89 7.48 -39.44
N LEU A 36 3.35 7.86 -38.25
CA LEU A 36 4.75 8.22 -38.02
C LEU A 36 5.68 7.03 -38.29
N ALA A 37 5.39 5.85 -37.73
CA ALA A 37 6.18 4.63 -37.96
C ALA A 37 6.25 4.23 -39.43
N LYS A 38 5.14 4.40 -40.18
CA LYS A 38 5.08 4.16 -41.63
C LYS A 38 5.91 5.18 -42.41
N GLN A 39 5.84 6.45 -42.03
CA GLN A 39 6.54 7.53 -42.70
C GLN A 39 8.06 7.42 -42.52
N THR A 40 8.51 7.07 -41.32
CA THR A 40 9.95 6.94 -41.01
C THR A 40 10.50 5.56 -41.35
N ASN A 41 9.62 4.58 -41.55
CA ASN A 41 9.97 3.17 -41.67
C ASN A 41 10.80 2.65 -40.46
N GLU A 42 10.56 3.24 -39.28
CA GLU A 42 11.18 2.90 -38.00
C GLU A 42 10.11 2.67 -36.91
N PRO A 43 10.37 1.80 -35.91
CA PRO A 43 9.44 1.61 -34.80
C PRO A 43 9.28 2.88 -33.98
N VAL A 44 8.04 3.17 -33.57
CA VAL A 44 7.72 4.32 -32.72
C VAL A 44 7.18 3.83 -31.38
N THR A 45 7.81 4.23 -30.29
CA THR A 45 7.38 3.94 -28.91
C THR A 45 6.58 5.09 -28.33
N PHE A 46 5.60 4.82 -27.47
CA PHE A 46 4.88 5.85 -26.71
C PHE A 46 4.32 5.28 -25.42
N THR A 47 4.13 6.13 -24.42
CA THR A 47 3.50 5.74 -23.16
C THR A 47 2.06 6.23 -23.11
N PHE A 48 1.12 5.34 -22.79
CA PHE A 48 -0.29 5.66 -22.60
C PHE A 48 -0.77 5.10 -21.25
N ASN A 49 -1.21 5.98 -20.34
CA ASN A 49 -1.58 5.62 -18.96
C ASN A 49 -0.54 4.76 -18.24
N GLY A 50 0.76 5.10 -18.41
CA GLY A 50 1.86 4.36 -17.79
C GLY A 50 2.24 3.04 -18.48
N ILE A 51 1.57 2.65 -19.57
CA ILE A 51 1.90 1.47 -20.37
C ILE A 51 2.67 1.90 -21.62
N GLU A 52 3.87 1.34 -21.83
CA GLU A 52 4.64 1.54 -23.06
C GLU A 52 4.08 0.66 -24.20
N LEU A 53 3.84 1.29 -25.35
CA LEU A 53 3.32 0.67 -26.56
C LEU A 53 4.24 0.99 -27.74
N ILE A 54 4.33 0.07 -28.70
CA ILE A 54 5.23 0.18 -29.84
C ILE A 54 4.46 -0.05 -31.13
N ALA A 55 4.55 0.89 -32.06
CA ALA A 55 4.04 0.73 -33.42
C ALA A 55 5.17 0.36 -34.38
N GLN A 56 5.02 -0.79 -35.04
CA GLN A 56 5.90 -1.26 -36.10
C GLN A 56 5.47 -0.69 -37.46
N PRO A 57 6.41 -0.34 -38.35
CA PRO A 57 6.11 0.35 -39.62
C PRO A 57 5.14 -0.37 -40.56
N LYS A 58 5.18 -1.71 -40.61
CA LYS A 58 4.49 -2.48 -41.66
C LYS A 58 3.29 -3.28 -41.15
N GLU A 59 3.29 -3.62 -39.86
CA GLU A 59 2.41 -4.66 -39.33
C GLU A 59 1.40 -4.11 -38.34
N THR A 60 1.73 -3.02 -37.64
CA THR A 60 0.88 -2.55 -36.55
C THR A 60 -0.35 -1.81 -37.07
N THR A 61 -1.51 -2.32 -36.69
CA THR A 61 -2.81 -1.67 -36.82
C THR A 61 -3.22 -1.00 -35.51
N VAL A 62 -4.26 -0.16 -35.57
CA VAL A 62 -4.85 0.44 -34.36
C VAL A 62 -5.38 -0.64 -33.42
N GLN A 63 -5.91 -1.74 -33.97
CA GLN A 63 -6.42 -2.83 -33.16
C GLN A 63 -5.29 -3.58 -32.44
N ASP A 64 -4.12 -3.72 -33.06
CA ASP A 64 -2.97 -4.34 -32.41
C ASP A 64 -2.50 -3.53 -31.20
N LEU A 65 -2.40 -2.21 -31.33
CA LEU A 65 -2.05 -1.34 -30.20
C LEU A 65 -3.09 -1.41 -29.06
N LYS A 66 -4.38 -1.54 -29.39
CA LYS A 66 -5.43 -1.76 -28.39
C LYS A 66 -5.28 -3.11 -27.70
N ASN A 67 -5.01 -4.17 -28.46
CA ASN A 67 -4.82 -5.51 -27.92
C ASN A 67 -3.59 -5.56 -27.02
N MET A 68 -2.48 -4.92 -27.42
CA MET A 68 -1.28 -4.77 -26.60
C MET A 68 -1.58 -4.04 -25.29
N TYR A 69 -2.29 -2.90 -25.36
CA TYR A 69 -2.69 -2.15 -24.18
C TYR A 69 -3.59 -2.96 -23.24
N ALA A 70 -4.61 -3.66 -23.80
CA ALA A 70 -5.51 -4.49 -23.02
C ALA A 70 -4.79 -5.66 -22.35
N ALA A 71 -3.90 -6.35 -23.07
CA ALA A 71 -3.12 -7.45 -22.53
C ALA A 71 -2.19 -6.99 -21.39
N GLN A 72 -1.51 -5.84 -21.56
CA GLN A 72 -0.66 -5.30 -20.50
C GLN A 72 -1.47 -4.80 -19.30
N LEU A 73 -2.65 -4.22 -19.53
CA LEU A 73 -3.56 -3.84 -18.47
C LEU A 73 -4.02 -5.05 -17.66
N GLU A 74 -4.35 -6.17 -18.33
CA GLU A 74 -4.69 -7.43 -17.68
C GLU A 74 -3.53 -7.96 -16.82
N VAL A 75 -2.31 -8.00 -17.36
CA VAL A 75 -1.10 -8.38 -16.60
C VAL A 75 -0.90 -7.48 -15.38
N ASN A 76 -0.99 -6.16 -15.54
CA ASN A 76 -0.84 -5.21 -14.44
C ASN A 76 -1.92 -5.39 -13.38
N SER A 77 -3.17 -5.64 -13.79
CA SER A 77 -4.28 -5.92 -12.86
C SER A 77 -4.08 -7.22 -12.09
N ALA A 78 -3.57 -8.27 -12.74
CA ALA A 78 -3.27 -9.54 -12.11
C ALA A 78 -2.12 -9.39 -11.09
N LEU A 79 -1.08 -8.63 -11.45
CA LEU A 79 0.02 -8.29 -10.54
C LEU A 79 -0.49 -7.51 -9.34
N TYR A 80 -1.26 -6.45 -9.56
CA TYR A 80 -1.86 -5.65 -8.50
C TYR A 80 -2.71 -6.51 -7.55
N ASN A 81 -3.57 -7.37 -8.09
CA ASN A 81 -4.39 -8.28 -7.28
C ASN A 81 -3.51 -9.24 -6.46
N SER A 82 -2.42 -9.75 -7.05
CA SER A 82 -1.48 -10.63 -6.34
C SER A 82 -0.73 -9.91 -5.21
N GLU A 83 -0.37 -8.64 -5.41
CA GLU A 83 0.28 -7.81 -4.39
C GLU A 83 -0.68 -7.48 -3.25
N MET A 84 -1.91 -7.08 -3.57
CA MET A 84 -2.97 -6.87 -2.59
C MET A 84 -3.25 -8.13 -1.76
N GLN A 85 -3.20 -9.31 -2.40
CA GLN A 85 -3.41 -10.57 -1.69
C GLN A 85 -2.25 -10.93 -0.76
N LYS A 86 -0.99 -10.65 -1.17
CA LYS A 86 0.19 -10.79 -0.29
C LYS A 86 0.13 -9.84 0.89
N GLU A 87 -0.28 -8.59 0.64
CA GLU A 87 -0.39 -7.59 1.69
C GLU A 87 -1.47 -7.97 2.72
N LEU A 88 -2.63 -8.41 2.25
CA LEU A 88 -3.68 -8.93 3.12
C LEU A 88 -3.20 -10.12 3.97
N GLN A 89 -2.45 -11.05 3.38
CA GLN A 89 -1.87 -12.18 4.11
C GLN A 89 -0.86 -11.71 5.17
N ASN A 90 -0.03 -10.72 4.86
CA ASN A 90 0.91 -10.15 5.81
C ASN A 90 0.19 -9.46 6.98
N MET A 91 -0.85 -8.69 6.69
CA MET A 91 -1.66 -8.02 7.72
C MET A 91 -2.43 -9.02 8.58
N GLN A 92 -2.99 -10.08 8.00
CA GLN A 92 -3.61 -11.16 8.78
C GLN A 92 -2.58 -11.83 9.69
N ARG A 93 -1.36 -12.10 9.20
CA ARG A 93 -0.29 -12.69 10.02
C ARG A 93 0.08 -11.79 11.21
N LEU A 94 0.21 -10.48 11.01
CA LEU A 94 0.46 -9.53 12.10
C LEU A 94 -0.66 -9.56 13.15
N MET A 95 -1.92 -9.63 12.71
CA MET A 95 -3.07 -9.76 13.60
C MET A 95 -3.02 -11.07 14.41
N ASP A 96 -2.74 -12.19 13.75
CA ASP A 96 -2.67 -13.51 14.37
C ASP A 96 -1.53 -13.59 15.40
N GLU A 97 -0.35 -13.08 15.06
CA GLU A 97 0.80 -12.95 15.97
C GLU A 97 0.46 -12.07 17.18
N GLY A 98 -0.26 -10.97 16.94
CA GLY A 98 -0.81 -10.13 18.00
C GLY A 98 -1.71 -10.92 18.95
N MET A 99 -2.66 -11.70 18.43
CA MET A 99 -3.56 -12.52 19.24
C MET A 99 -2.83 -13.61 20.02
N VAL A 100 -1.74 -14.17 19.49
CA VAL A 100 -0.88 -15.09 20.26
C VAL A 100 -0.22 -14.37 21.43
N LYS A 101 0.38 -13.20 21.19
CA LYS A 101 1.04 -12.39 22.23
C LYS A 101 0.06 -11.93 23.31
N LEU A 102 -1.18 -11.61 22.94
CA LEU A 102 -2.22 -11.16 23.87
C LEU A 102 -2.44 -12.18 25.01
N LYS A 103 -2.33 -13.48 24.73
CA LYS A 103 -2.55 -14.56 25.71
C LYS A 103 -1.51 -14.60 26.81
N THR A 104 -0.33 -14.04 26.57
CA THR A 104 0.81 -14.03 27.51
C THR A 104 1.21 -12.61 27.89
N LEU A 105 0.38 -11.62 27.56
CA LEU A 105 0.66 -10.22 27.80
C LEU A 105 0.57 -9.91 29.30
N ASP A 106 1.61 -9.27 29.85
CA ASP A 106 1.57 -8.78 31.22
C ASP A 106 0.81 -7.44 31.26
N PHE A 107 -0.42 -7.48 31.77
CA PHE A 107 -1.28 -6.29 31.88
C PHE A 107 -0.89 -5.33 33.01
N THR A 108 0.09 -5.70 33.84
CA THR A 108 0.69 -4.79 34.82
C THR A 108 1.81 -3.95 34.20
N ASP A 109 2.39 -4.40 33.09
CA ASP A 109 3.32 -3.61 32.27
C ASP A 109 2.55 -2.82 31.21
N LEU A 110 2.13 -1.61 31.58
CA LEU A 110 1.40 -0.71 30.69
C LEU A 110 2.14 -0.39 29.39
N TYR A 111 3.47 -0.36 29.43
CA TYR A 111 4.26 -0.15 28.21
C TYR A 111 4.11 -1.34 27.27
N ALA A 112 4.22 -2.57 27.78
CA ALA A 112 3.99 -3.78 26.99
C ALA A 112 2.59 -3.81 26.38
N VAL A 113 1.57 -3.40 27.14
CA VAL A 113 0.18 -3.32 26.65
C VAL A 113 0.03 -2.29 25.53
N VAL A 114 0.59 -1.08 25.69
CA VAL A 114 0.57 -0.04 24.66
C VAL A 114 1.33 -0.50 23.40
N MET A 115 2.48 -1.15 23.57
CA MET A 115 3.26 -1.67 22.45
C MET A 115 2.58 -2.85 21.75
N TRP A 116 1.79 -3.64 22.46
CA TRP A 116 0.94 -4.65 21.84
C TRP A 116 -0.11 -3.99 20.93
N ILE A 117 -0.80 -2.95 21.40
CA ILE A 117 -1.74 -2.16 20.59
C ILE A 117 -1.04 -1.62 19.35
N TYR A 118 0.16 -1.05 19.52
CA TYR A 118 0.98 -0.59 18.40
C TYR A 118 1.34 -1.70 17.41
N SER A 119 1.58 -2.92 17.86
CA SER A 119 1.95 -4.01 16.95
C SER A 119 0.82 -4.47 16.04
N ILE A 120 -0.44 -4.19 16.40
CA ILE A 120 -1.61 -4.67 15.65
C ILE A 120 -2.40 -3.57 14.96
N HIS A 121 -2.14 -2.28 15.25
CA HIS A 121 -3.04 -1.19 14.83
C HIS A 121 -3.21 -1.08 13.31
N GLU A 122 -2.16 -1.28 12.51
CA GLU A 122 -2.24 -1.27 11.04
C GLU A 122 -3.10 -2.43 10.53
N ALA A 123 -2.81 -3.65 10.99
CA ALA A 123 -3.55 -4.85 10.63
C ALA A 123 -5.02 -4.77 11.08
N ALA A 124 -5.25 -4.16 12.24
CA ALA A 124 -6.58 -3.94 12.78
C ALA A 124 -7.37 -2.88 12.02
N ASP A 125 -6.76 -2.04 11.17
CA ASP A 125 -7.45 -1.07 10.32
C ASP A 125 -7.59 -1.56 8.86
N TYR A 126 -6.82 -2.58 8.50
CA TYR A 126 -6.72 -3.09 7.13
C TYR A 126 -7.99 -3.81 6.65
N ILE A 127 -8.46 -3.48 5.45
CA ILE A 127 -9.67 -4.06 4.86
C ILE A 127 -9.45 -5.54 4.55
N GLY A 128 -10.37 -6.39 5.03
CA GLY A 128 -10.36 -7.83 4.78
C GLY A 128 -9.66 -8.66 5.85
N VAL A 129 -8.94 -8.04 6.79
CA VAL A 129 -8.36 -8.74 7.95
C VAL A 129 -9.48 -9.17 8.91
N VAL A 130 -9.42 -10.42 9.36
CA VAL A 130 -10.30 -10.96 10.38
C VAL A 130 -9.81 -10.50 11.75
N ARG A 131 -10.66 -9.74 12.44
CA ARG A 131 -10.33 -9.08 13.71
C ARG A 131 -11.24 -9.62 14.81
N PRO A 132 -10.76 -10.44 15.75
CA PRO A 132 -11.56 -10.98 16.86
C PRO A 132 -11.76 -9.93 17.97
N TRP A 133 -12.35 -8.77 17.65
CA TRP A 133 -12.49 -7.64 18.56
C TRP A 133 -13.23 -7.97 19.87
N ARG A 134 -14.18 -8.92 19.83
CA ARG A 134 -14.90 -9.38 21.03
C ARG A 134 -13.98 -10.11 22.00
N GLU A 135 -13.06 -10.92 21.48
CA GLU A 135 -12.08 -11.64 22.29
C GLU A 135 -11.07 -10.67 22.90
N ILE A 136 -10.56 -9.74 22.10
CA ILE A 136 -9.67 -8.66 22.56
C ILE A 136 -10.34 -7.88 23.69
N LEU A 137 -11.56 -7.41 23.45
CA LEU A 137 -12.31 -6.66 24.44
C LEU A 137 -12.52 -7.44 25.74
N ALA A 138 -12.91 -8.72 25.64
CA ALA A 138 -13.11 -9.57 26.80
C ALA A 138 -11.82 -9.73 27.62
N VAL A 139 -10.67 -9.93 26.97
CA VAL A 139 -9.37 -10.02 27.66
C VAL A 139 -9.06 -8.72 28.39
N PHE A 140 -9.14 -7.57 27.73
CA PHE A 140 -8.86 -6.28 28.35
C PHE A 140 -9.81 -5.97 29.53
N MET A 141 -11.09 -6.31 29.41
CA MET A 141 -12.07 -6.13 30.49
C MET A 141 -11.78 -7.03 31.70
N MET A 142 -11.30 -8.25 31.50
CA MET A 142 -10.85 -9.12 32.62
C MET A 142 -9.69 -8.50 33.41
N HIS A 143 -8.90 -7.63 32.78
CA HIS A 143 -7.80 -6.89 33.40
C HIS A 143 -8.18 -5.48 33.86
N GLY A 144 -9.48 -5.13 33.87
CA GLY A 144 -9.98 -3.87 34.41
C GLY A 144 -9.98 -2.68 33.44
N TYR A 145 -9.70 -2.91 32.15
CA TYR A 145 -9.81 -1.87 31.12
C TYR A 145 -11.18 -1.89 30.47
N GLU A 146 -11.78 -0.71 30.31
CA GLU A 146 -13.10 -0.56 29.70
C GLU A 146 -13.04 0.36 28.48
N PRO A 147 -13.86 0.13 27.44
CA PRO A 147 -14.04 1.10 26.37
C PRO A 147 -14.54 2.42 26.93
N LYS A 148 -13.73 3.48 26.83
CA LYS A 148 -14.15 4.82 27.24
C LYS A 148 -13.76 5.83 26.19
N HIS A 149 -14.78 6.56 25.76
CA HIS A 149 -14.60 7.79 24.99
C HIS A 149 -14.16 8.92 25.93
N SER A 150 -12.93 8.86 26.44
CA SER A 150 -12.43 9.89 27.35
C SER A 150 -12.01 11.11 26.53
N THR A 151 -12.90 12.09 26.35
CA THR A 151 -12.59 13.43 25.81
C THR A 151 -12.16 14.44 26.87
N GLU A 152 -12.17 14.07 28.16
CA GLU A 152 -12.14 15.04 29.27
C GLU A 152 -10.85 15.05 30.11
N ARG A 153 -9.86 14.19 29.83
CA ARG A 153 -8.58 14.25 30.56
C ARG A 153 -7.81 15.50 30.16
N THR A 154 -7.53 16.34 31.14
CA THR A 154 -6.74 17.55 30.98
C THR A 154 -5.30 17.21 30.60
N LYS A 155 -4.60 18.13 29.92
CA LYS A 155 -3.16 17.97 29.61
C LYS A 155 -2.31 17.71 30.85
N LYS A 156 -2.72 18.22 32.02
CA LYS A 156 -2.04 18.02 33.30
C LYS A 156 -2.17 16.58 33.80
N GLU A 157 -3.32 15.96 33.62
CA GLU A 157 -3.54 14.54 33.98
C GLU A 157 -2.75 13.61 33.06
N LEU A 158 -2.66 13.93 31.76
CA LEU A 158 -1.90 13.14 30.78
C LEU A 158 -0.36 13.33 30.88
N ALA A 159 0.13 14.05 31.90
CA ALA A 159 1.56 14.13 32.20
C ALA A 159 2.07 12.90 32.96
N ASP A 160 1.17 12.14 33.59
CA ASP A 160 1.47 10.88 34.26
C ASP A 160 1.47 9.72 33.26
N GLU A 161 2.54 8.89 33.27
CA GLU A 161 2.72 7.77 32.33
C GLU A 161 1.57 6.77 32.42
N HIS A 162 1.16 6.42 33.65
CA HIS A 162 0.10 5.45 33.89
C HIS A 162 -1.23 5.98 33.38
N VAL A 163 -1.56 7.24 33.71
CA VAL A 163 -2.79 7.90 33.24
C VAL A 163 -2.82 7.99 31.72
N PHE A 164 -1.69 8.26 31.07
CA PHE A 164 -1.62 8.37 29.60
C PHE A 164 -1.71 7.00 28.91
N ALA A 165 -1.04 5.97 29.43
CA ALA A 165 -1.13 4.62 28.89
C ALA A 165 -2.54 4.04 29.01
N VAL A 166 -3.18 4.17 30.18
CA VAL A 166 -4.59 3.77 30.38
C VAL A 166 -5.50 4.52 29.41
N HIS A 167 -5.27 5.82 29.22
CA HIS A 167 -6.04 6.61 28.26
C HIS A 167 -5.91 6.12 26.81
N ILE A 168 -4.72 5.69 26.38
CA ILE A 168 -4.51 5.07 25.06
C ILE A 168 -5.30 3.76 24.96
N ILE A 169 -5.22 2.91 25.99
CA ILE A 169 -5.89 1.61 26.03
C ILE A 169 -7.40 1.78 25.95
N GLU A 170 -8.00 2.59 26.84
CA GLU A 170 -9.44 2.81 26.91
C GLU A 170 -10.01 3.37 25.60
N GLN A 171 -9.29 4.29 24.94
CA GLN A 171 -9.71 4.82 23.64
C GLN A 171 -9.57 3.81 22.51
N THR A 172 -8.49 3.02 22.49
CA THR A 172 -8.30 1.94 21.51
C THR A 172 -9.48 0.97 21.58
N LEU A 173 -9.89 0.59 22.80
CA LEU A 173 -11.05 -0.27 23.01
C LEU A 173 -12.36 0.38 22.54
N ASP A 174 -12.54 1.69 22.76
CA ASP A 174 -13.71 2.43 22.27
C ASP A 174 -13.78 2.42 20.73
N PHE A 175 -12.66 2.63 20.05
CA PHE A 175 -12.58 2.57 18.58
C PHE A 175 -12.85 1.17 18.05
N LEU A 176 -12.29 0.13 18.69
CA LEU A 176 -12.58 -1.26 18.30
C LEU A 176 -14.07 -1.61 18.37
N VAL A 177 -14.82 -0.98 19.28
CA VAL A 177 -16.26 -1.21 19.44
C VAL A 177 -17.10 -0.35 18.49
N LYS A 178 -16.77 0.95 18.34
CA LYS A 178 -17.63 1.92 17.64
C LYS A 178 -17.24 2.15 16.18
N GLU A 179 -15.95 2.30 15.91
CA GLU A 179 -15.41 2.75 14.62
C GLU A 179 -14.08 2.06 14.31
N PRO A 180 -14.11 0.76 13.96
CA PRO A 180 -12.89 -0.03 13.79
C PRO A 180 -12.08 0.31 12.53
N HIS A 181 -12.46 1.36 11.78
CA HIS A 181 -11.81 1.80 10.53
C HIS A 181 -11.05 3.13 10.68
N ALA A 182 -10.87 3.61 11.91
CA ALA A 182 -10.13 4.83 12.22
C ALA A 182 -9.03 4.59 13.27
N LEU A 183 -8.72 3.33 13.57
CA LEU A 183 -7.83 2.99 14.69
C LEU A 183 -6.41 3.47 14.40
N HIS A 184 -5.93 3.30 13.17
CA HIS A 184 -4.54 3.57 12.82
C HIS A 184 -4.13 5.02 13.09
N GLN A 185 -4.86 6.01 12.57
CA GLN A 185 -4.43 7.41 12.65
C GLN A 185 -4.32 7.94 14.09
N ILE A 186 -5.25 7.54 14.95
CA ILE A 186 -5.33 8.03 16.33
C ILE A 186 -4.35 7.28 17.22
N VAL A 187 -4.21 5.97 17.02
CA VAL A 187 -3.30 5.14 17.80
C VAL A 187 -1.84 5.49 17.49
N SER A 188 -1.44 5.60 16.23
CA SER A 188 -0.04 5.89 15.87
C SER A 188 0.44 7.19 16.48
N PHE A 189 -0.32 8.28 16.31
CA PHE A 189 0.05 9.58 16.88
C PHE A 189 0.20 9.54 18.41
N LYS A 190 -0.74 8.87 19.10
CA LYS A 190 -0.72 8.80 20.57
C LYS A 190 0.38 7.92 21.10
N ILE A 191 0.68 6.81 20.42
CA ILE A 191 1.75 5.91 20.83
C ILE A 191 3.12 6.53 20.57
N GLU A 192 3.32 7.18 19.42
CA GLU A 192 4.54 7.96 19.15
C GLU A 192 4.73 9.07 20.20
N GLU A 193 3.64 9.74 20.59
CA GLU A 193 3.68 10.72 21.66
C GLU A 193 4.01 10.10 23.02
N TYR A 194 3.47 8.94 23.34
CA TYR A 194 3.76 8.20 24.57
C TYR A 194 5.25 7.82 24.63
N GLN A 195 5.80 7.24 23.57
CA GLN A 195 7.22 6.88 23.46
C GLN A 195 8.14 8.11 23.60
N ARG A 196 7.75 9.25 23.03
CA ARG A 196 8.53 10.50 23.12
C ARG A 196 8.52 11.08 24.54
N ARG A 197 7.40 10.98 25.25
CA ARG A 197 7.23 11.52 26.62
C ARG A 197 7.84 10.60 27.68
N PHE A 198 7.79 9.29 27.44
CA PHE A 198 8.20 8.24 28.38
C PHE A 198 9.20 7.27 27.72
N PRO A 199 10.40 7.75 27.35
CA PRO A 199 11.41 6.90 26.72
C PRO A 199 11.89 5.82 27.68
N ARG A 200 11.97 4.58 27.20
CA ARG A 200 12.62 3.46 27.92
C ARG A 200 14.11 3.48 27.54
N ASN A 201 14.98 3.48 28.55
CA ASN A 201 16.44 3.30 28.37
C ASN A 201 16.78 1.82 28.14
#